data_AF-A0A533ZYZ1-F1
#
_entry.id   AF-A0A533ZYZ1-F1
#
_cell.length_a   1.000
_cell.length_b   1.000
_cell.length_c   1.000
_cell.angle_alpha   90.00
_cell.angle_beta   90.00
_cell.angle_gamma   90.00
#
_symmetry.space_group_name_H-M   'P 1'
#
loop_
_entity.id
_entity.type
_entity.pdbx_description
1 polymer ?
#
loop_
_entity_poly.entity_id
_entity_poly.type
_entity_poly.pdbx_seq_one_letter_code
_entity_poly.pdbx_strand_id
1 'polypeptide(L)'
;MDNQRGLIRGVPAVMGNYYGKSLGVIDLALAYQDGHWQVQRDATHAEVRQIKNPDGTSVAADEDMEHLVRDEDAGTIAYVKTPIGRSDYPVNTYFVAAGETSALQLVNMAQRDYVEKYIKSNLPQYASLPVLSSMSPLKAGFGGPKDYTDIAPGPLAINNAADLYLYPNTLTAVKLSGAGVKAWLEKSAGWFDRIDPGKREPQELINLRFPTYNFDVLQGDLAYAIDVTKPDGQRIADLRYHGKFIVVTNNYRASGGGRFPGLDGSNVVISTTDANRDVLIQYVKAQGELTRARHGTDRNWHFVKVKTAGPVVFTSAAGKLELAQAAGLDNVTLVKDKGDGSAIYAIDLSK
;
A
#
# COMPACT_ATOMS: atom_id res chain seq x y z
N MET A 1 -16.31 -13.23 23.01
CA MET A 1 -15.46 -12.04 23.21
C MET A 1 -16.30 -11.07 24.02
N ASP A 2 -15.75 -10.50 25.09
CA ASP A 2 -16.43 -9.49 25.92
C ASP A 2 -15.80 -8.13 25.58
N ASN A 3 -16.47 -7.37 24.72
CA ASN A 3 -15.95 -6.09 24.22
C ASN A 3 -16.04 -4.97 25.26
N GLN A 4 -16.91 -5.10 26.27
CA GLN A 4 -17.03 -4.09 27.33
C GLN A 4 -15.90 -4.21 28.34
N ARG A 5 -15.51 -5.44 28.71
CA ARG A 5 -14.40 -5.69 29.64
C ARG A 5 -13.05 -5.90 28.95
N GLY A 6 -13.01 -5.97 27.61
CA GLY A 6 -11.78 -6.20 26.85
C GLY A 6 -11.23 -7.62 27.00
N LEU A 7 -12.10 -8.64 27.10
CA LEU A 7 -11.69 -10.03 27.35
C LEU A 7 -11.83 -10.91 26.10
N ILE A 8 -10.77 -11.66 25.78
CA ILE A 8 -10.75 -12.74 24.80
C ILE A 8 -10.64 -14.06 25.56
N ARG A 9 -11.68 -14.90 25.49
CA ARG A 9 -11.76 -16.17 26.21
C ARG A 9 -11.50 -16.03 27.72
N GLY A 10 -11.97 -14.93 28.33
CA GLY A 10 -11.82 -14.64 29.75
C GLY A 10 -10.43 -14.11 30.16
N VAL A 11 -9.56 -13.80 29.18
CA VAL A 11 -8.24 -13.21 29.40
C VAL A 11 -8.28 -11.76 28.89
N PRO A 12 -7.83 -10.77 29.68
CA PRO A 12 -7.72 -9.40 29.20
C PRO A 12 -6.76 -9.31 28.01
N ALA A 13 -7.20 -8.65 26.94
CA ALA A 13 -6.40 -8.48 25.74
C ALA A 13 -6.67 -7.11 25.14
N VAL A 14 -5.59 -6.38 24.83
CA VAL A 14 -5.66 -5.04 24.24
C VAL A 14 -4.58 -4.86 23.19
N MET A 15 -4.84 -4.05 22.17
CA MET A 15 -3.87 -3.62 21.17
C MET A 15 -4.01 -2.12 20.98
N GLY A 16 -2.94 -1.36 21.26
CA GLY A 16 -2.87 0.11 21.14
C GLY A 16 -2.78 0.62 19.70
N ASN A 17 -3.51 -0.01 18.77
CA ASN A 17 -3.55 0.35 17.36
C ASN A 17 -2.13 0.53 16.75
N TYR A 18 -1.87 1.56 15.95
CA TYR A 18 -0.58 1.82 15.30
C TYR A 18 -0.20 3.31 15.31
N TYR A 19 1.07 3.64 15.06
CA TYR A 19 1.63 5.01 15.02
C TYR A 19 1.35 5.87 16.27
N GLY A 20 1.22 5.24 17.44
CA GLY A 20 0.99 5.95 18.69
C GLY A 20 -0.38 6.64 18.80
N LYS A 21 -1.34 6.33 17.90
CA LYS A 21 -2.66 7.00 17.90
C LYS A 21 -3.60 6.59 19.04
N SER A 22 -3.19 5.59 19.82
CA SER A 22 -3.93 5.14 21.00
C SER A 22 -3.02 4.40 21.96
N LEU A 23 -3.39 4.39 23.23
CA LEU A 23 -2.73 3.65 24.29
C LEU A 23 -3.58 2.43 24.67
N GLY A 24 -3.00 1.24 24.61
CA GLY A 24 -3.63 0.04 25.18
C GLY A 24 -3.34 -0.05 26.67
N VAL A 25 -4.38 -0.21 27.50
CA VAL A 25 -4.26 -0.29 28.95
C VAL A 25 -4.92 -1.58 29.45
N ILE A 26 -4.24 -2.27 30.38
CA ILE A 26 -4.81 -3.37 31.14
C ILE A 26 -4.66 -3.04 32.62
N ASP A 27 -5.78 -2.81 33.28
CA ASP A 27 -5.86 -2.61 34.73
C ASP A 27 -6.12 -3.98 35.38
N LEU A 28 -5.06 -4.59 35.92
CA LEU A 28 -5.08 -5.91 36.55
C LEU A 28 -5.46 -5.78 38.03
N ALA A 29 -6.64 -6.31 38.39
CA ALA A 29 -6.97 -6.51 39.79
C ALA A 29 -6.33 -7.80 40.30
N LEU A 30 -5.63 -7.72 41.43
CA LEU A 30 -4.92 -8.85 42.04
C LEU A 30 -5.37 -9.03 43.49
N ALA A 31 -5.53 -10.27 43.94
CA ALA A 31 -5.70 -10.61 45.35
C ALA A 31 -4.65 -11.63 45.76
N TYR A 32 -4.09 -11.47 46.96
CA TYR A 32 -3.15 -12.44 47.53
C TYR A 32 -3.94 -13.52 48.28
N GLN A 33 -3.91 -14.74 47.78
CA GLN A 33 -4.66 -15.89 48.29
C GLN A 33 -3.79 -17.15 48.21
N ASP A 34 -3.85 -18.01 49.23
CA ASP A 34 -3.09 -19.27 49.27
C ASP A 34 -1.58 -19.11 49.02
N GLY A 35 -1.00 -18.05 49.59
CA GLY A 35 0.44 -17.77 49.49
C GLY A 35 0.91 -17.23 48.13
N HIS A 36 0.01 -16.89 47.20
CA HIS A 36 0.35 -16.34 45.89
C HIS A 36 -0.65 -15.29 45.38
N TRP A 37 -0.22 -14.48 44.41
CA TRP A 37 -1.11 -13.51 43.75
C TRP A 37 -2.00 -14.19 42.72
N GLN A 38 -3.30 -13.90 42.78
CA GLN A 38 -4.31 -14.39 41.85
C GLN A 38 -5.01 -13.23 41.15
N VAL A 39 -5.13 -13.32 39.82
CA VAL A 39 -5.84 -12.32 39.01
C VAL A 39 -7.33 -12.40 39.30
N GLN A 40 -7.88 -11.29 39.77
CA GLN A 40 -9.32 -11.12 39.98
C GLN A 40 -9.96 -10.74 38.65
N ARG A 41 -10.35 -11.76 37.89
CA ARG A 41 -10.83 -11.59 36.50
C ARG A 41 -12.04 -10.67 36.40
N ASP A 42 -12.97 -10.75 37.35
CA ASP A 42 -14.19 -9.92 37.33
C ASP A 42 -13.93 -8.45 37.65
N ALA A 43 -12.79 -8.14 38.28
CA ALA A 43 -12.36 -6.78 38.59
C ALA A 43 -11.25 -6.26 37.65
N THR A 44 -10.82 -7.09 36.70
CA THR A 44 -9.80 -6.72 35.70
C THR A 44 -10.47 -6.09 34.48
N HIS A 45 -9.86 -5.04 33.95
CA HIS A 45 -10.36 -4.31 32.79
C HIS A 45 -9.26 -4.10 31.75
N ALA A 46 -9.63 -4.10 30.48
CA ALA A 46 -8.74 -3.72 29.39
C ALA A 46 -9.45 -2.75 28.45
N GLU A 47 -8.74 -1.69 28.05
CA GLU A 47 -9.29 -0.64 27.20
C GLU A 47 -8.25 -0.03 26.25
N VAL A 48 -8.74 0.57 25.16
CA VAL A 48 -7.93 1.37 24.25
C VAL A 48 -8.30 2.84 24.43
N ARG A 49 -7.36 3.63 24.94
CA ARG A 49 -7.52 5.08 25.10
C ARG A 49 -7.07 5.79 23.82
N GLN A 50 -7.93 6.60 23.22
CA GLN A 50 -7.57 7.40 22.05
C GLN A 50 -6.77 8.64 22.46
N ILE A 51 -5.80 9.07 21.63
CA ILE A 51 -5.13 10.37 21.83
C ILE A 51 -5.96 11.55 21.30
N LYS A 52 -7.13 11.27 20.72
CA LYS A 52 -8.10 12.27 20.25
C LYS A 52 -9.39 12.18 21.05
N ASN A 53 -9.88 13.33 21.46
CA ASN A 53 -11.16 13.51 22.12
C ASN A 53 -12.32 13.36 21.11
N PRO A 54 -13.57 13.14 21.58
CA PRO A 54 -14.75 13.04 20.71
C PRO A 54 -15.01 14.28 19.84
N ASP A 55 -14.57 15.45 20.28
CA ASP A 55 -14.65 16.70 19.52
C ASP A 55 -13.53 16.86 18.47
N GLY A 56 -12.62 15.89 18.38
CA GLY A 56 -11.51 15.85 17.42
C GLY A 56 -10.21 16.51 17.90
N THR A 57 -10.21 17.17 19.08
CA THR A 57 -9.00 17.73 19.68
C THR A 57 -8.05 16.62 20.15
N SER A 58 -6.74 16.90 20.18
CA SER A 58 -5.77 15.96 20.77
C SER A 58 -5.72 16.13 22.29
N VAL A 59 -5.35 15.07 23.00
CA VAL A 59 -4.91 15.17 24.40
C VAL A 59 -3.72 16.14 24.49
N ALA A 60 -3.65 16.90 25.60
CA ALA A 60 -2.54 17.81 25.82
C ALA A 60 -1.21 17.04 25.87
N ALA A 61 -0.20 17.57 25.19
CA ALA A 61 1.14 17.02 25.28
C ALA A 61 1.77 17.39 26.63
N ASP A 62 2.67 16.53 27.09
CA ASP A 62 3.47 16.78 28.29
C ASP A 62 4.59 17.78 27.96
N GLU A 63 4.66 18.88 28.73
CA GLU A 63 5.58 20.00 28.44
C GLU A 63 7.06 19.60 28.54
N ASP A 64 7.41 18.71 29.47
CA ASP A 64 8.79 18.21 29.63
C ASP A 64 9.18 17.36 28.43
N MET A 65 8.26 16.52 27.93
CA MET A 65 8.46 15.73 26.72
C MET A 65 8.57 16.60 25.48
N GLU A 66 7.72 17.63 25.32
CA GLU A 66 7.84 18.59 24.21
C GLU A 66 9.19 19.31 24.24
N HIS A 67 9.65 19.72 25.42
CA HIS A 67 10.96 20.35 25.58
C HIS A 67 12.09 19.39 25.22
N LEU A 68 12.00 18.12 25.66
CA LEU A 68 13.03 17.11 25.45
C LEU A 68 13.29 16.80 23.98
N VAL A 69 12.26 16.85 23.11
CA VAL A 69 12.37 16.44 21.70
C VAL A 69 12.34 17.60 20.71
N ARG A 70 12.32 18.85 21.20
CA ARG A 70 12.09 20.04 20.38
C ARG A 70 13.11 20.18 19.25
N ASP A 71 14.38 19.97 19.55
CA ASP A 71 15.46 20.15 18.59
C ASP A 71 15.47 19.03 17.54
N GLU A 72 15.19 17.79 17.94
CA GLU A 72 15.02 16.65 17.04
C GLU A 72 13.79 16.79 16.14
N ASP A 73 12.66 17.29 16.64
CA ASP A 73 11.45 17.56 15.85
C ASP A 73 11.73 18.65 14.80
N ALA A 74 12.29 19.78 15.22
CA ALA A 74 12.65 20.87 14.33
C ALA A 74 13.67 20.43 13.27
N GLY A 75 14.70 19.68 13.67
CA GLY A 75 15.69 19.09 12.77
C GLY A 75 15.09 18.10 11.78
N THR A 76 14.16 17.25 12.24
CA THR A 76 13.44 16.30 11.39
C THR A 76 12.57 17.01 10.37
N ILE A 77 11.78 18.01 10.79
CA ILE A 77 10.96 18.83 9.89
C ILE A 77 11.83 19.52 8.83
N ALA A 78 12.96 20.09 9.23
CA ALA A 78 13.89 20.73 8.31
C ALA A 78 14.46 19.72 7.29
N TYR A 79 14.90 18.56 7.77
CA TYR A 79 15.43 17.49 6.92
C TYR A 79 14.38 16.99 5.91
N VAL A 80 13.17 16.64 6.35
CA VAL A 80 12.15 16.09 5.44
C VAL A 80 11.60 17.12 4.46
N LYS A 81 11.78 18.42 4.74
CA LYS A 81 11.47 19.52 3.80
C LYS A 81 12.57 19.78 2.77
N THR A 82 13.69 19.06 2.80
CA THR A 82 14.76 19.20 1.80
C THR A 82 14.20 18.96 0.39
N PRO A 83 14.32 19.92 -0.54
CA PRO A 83 13.83 19.77 -1.91
C PRO A 83 14.52 18.64 -2.65
N ILE A 84 13.75 17.91 -3.46
CA ILE A 84 14.24 16.80 -4.29
C ILE A 84 13.82 16.91 -5.76
N GLY A 85 12.87 17.78 -6.11
CA GLY A 85 12.42 17.97 -7.48
C GLY A 85 11.08 18.70 -7.57
N ARG A 86 10.33 18.47 -8.66
CA ARG A 86 8.94 18.91 -8.82
C ARG A 86 8.11 17.94 -9.64
N SER A 87 6.78 18.02 -9.52
CA SER A 87 5.81 17.29 -10.34
C SER A 87 4.82 18.24 -11.01
N ASP A 88 4.48 18.02 -12.28
CA ASP A 88 3.41 18.76 -12.98
C ASP A 88 2.00 18.20 -12.74
N TYR A 89 1.90 17.07 -12.02
CA TYR A 89 0.66 16.32 -11.86
C TYR A 89 0.51 15.78 -10.42
N PRO A 90 -0.73 15.50 -9.99
CA PRO A 90 -0.96 14.90 -8.68
C PRO A 90 -0.48 13.45 -8.65
N VAL A 91 0.31 13.10 -7.64
CA VAL A 91 0.76 11.72 -7.39
C VAL A 91 -0.07 11.18 -6.22
N ASN A 92 -0.89 10.16 -6.46
CA ASN A 92 -1.85 9.70 -5.46
C ASN A 92 -2.16 8.20 -5.55
N THR A 93 -2.93 7.69 -4.58
CA THR A 93 -3.37 6.28 -4.55
C THR A 93 -4.89 6.11 -4.39
N TYR A 94 -5.67 7.16 -4.63
CA TYR A 94 -7.12 7.16 -4.38
C TYR A 94 -7.89 6.11 -5.19
N PHE A 95 -7.47 5.88 -6.43
CA PHE A 95 -8.18 5.02 -7.39
C PHE A 95 -7.32 3.86 -7.89
N VAL A 96 -6.35 3.41 -7.09
CA VAL A 96 -5.51 2.26 -7.46
C VAL A 96 -6.34 1.00 -7.69
N ALA A 97 -7.42 0.80 -6.92
CA ALA A 97 -8.36 -0.30 -7.13
C ALA A 97 -9.06 -0.26 -8.51
N ALA A 98 -9.08 0.90 -9.18
CA ALA A 98 -9.66 1.10 -10.49
C ALA A 98 -8.61 1.23 -11.62
N GLY A 99 -7.32 1.03 -11.32
CA GLY A 99 -6.25 1.11 -12.33
C GLY A 99 -5.47 2.42 -12.36
N GLU A 100 -5.62 3.30 -11.38
CA GLU A 100 -4.73 4.45 -11.21
C GLU A 100 -3.35 3.97 -10.72
N THR A 101 -2.28 4.31 -11.44
CA THR A 101 -0.93 3.78 -11.16
C THR A 101 0.11 4.87 -10.93
N SER A 102 -0.27 6.15 -10.90
CA SER A 102 0.67 7.29 -10.87
C SER A 102 1.74 7.18 -9.77
N ALA A 103 1.32 6.92 -8.53
CA ALA A 103 2.24 6.77 -7.41
C ALA A 103 3.12 5.51 -7.53
N LEU A 104 2.56 4.42 -8.05
CA LEU A 104 3.24 3.12 -8.15
C LEU A 104 4.27 3.14 -9.28
N GLN A 105 3.91 3.78 -10.40
CA GLN A 105 4.77 3.96 -11.58
C GLN A 105 6.06 4.68 -11.21
N LEU A 106 5.98 5.79 -10.47
CA LEU A 106 7.16 6.56 -10.10
C LEU A 106 8.16 5.72 -9.29
N VAL A 107 7.67 4.94 -8.32
CA VAL A 107 8.51 4.05 -7.51
C VAL A 107 9.10 2.93 -8.35
N ASN A 108 8.27 2.27 -9.17
CA ASN A 108 8.70 1.21 -10.07
C ASN A 108 9.75 1.69 -11.07
N MET A 109 9.63 2.90 -11.61
CA MET A 109 10.64 3.51 -12.50
C MET A 109 11.96 3.72 -11.78
N ALA A 110 11.94 4.27 -10.55
CA ALA A 110 13.15 4.48 -9.76
C ALA A 110 13.88 3.15 -9.44
N GLN A 111 13.12 2.14 -9.03
CA GLN A 111 13.64 0.81 -8.73
C GLN A 111 14.27 0.14 -9.98
N ARG A 112 13.60 0.24 -11.14
CA ARG A 112 14.10 -0.30 -12.41
C ARG A 112 15.37 0.41 -12.86
N ASP A 113 15.37 1.74 -12.89
CA ASP A 113 16.53 2.55 -13.30
C ASP A 113 17.77 2.20 -12.48
N TYR A 114 17.61 2.07 -11.15
CA TYR A 114 18.69 1.64 -10.27
C TYR A 114 19.21 0.25 -10.63
N VAL A 115 18.33 -0.74 -10.78
CA VAL A 115 18.74 -2.14 -11.03
C VAL A 115 19.32 -2.33 -12.42
N GLU A 116 18.78 -1.67 -13.44
CA GLU A 116 19.32 -1.71 -14.81
C GLU A 116 20.75 -1.17 -14.84
N LYS A 117 21.03 -0.05 -14.15
CA LYS A 117 22.40 0.48 -13.98
C LYS A 117 23.28 -0.49 -13.18
N TYR A 118 22.76 -1.06 -12.10
CA TYR A 118 23.51 -2.01 -11.28
C TYR A 118 23.90 -3.27 -12.07
N ILE A 119 22.97 -3.83 -12.85
CA ILE A 119 23.20 -5.01 -13.71
C ILE A 119 24.29 -4.70 -14.74
N LYS A 120 24.19 -3.55 -15.41
CA LYS A 120 25.18 -3.15 -16.42
C LYS A 120 26.60 -3.08 -15.85
N SER A 121 26.76 -2.58 -14.64
CA SER A 121 28.07 -2.38 -14.02
C SER A 121 28.60 -3.63 -13.31
N ASN A 122 27.73 -4.45 -12.72
CA ASN A 122 28.14 -5.48 -11.75
C ASN A 122 27.71 -6.90 -12.12
N LEU A 123 26.66 -7.08 -12.92
CA LEU A 123 26.07 -8.38 -13.23
C LEU A 123 25.74 -8.54 -14.72
N PRO A 124 26.74 -8.43 -15.62
CA PRO A 124 26.51 -8.47 -17.07
C PRO A 124 25.85 -9.78 -17.56
N GLN A 125 25.93 -10.87 -16.81
CA GLN A 125 25.21 -12.11 -17.09
C GLN A 125 23.67 -11.98 -17.08
N TYR A 126 23.14 -10.87 -16.52
CA TYR A 126 21.71 -10.56 -16.52
C TYR A 126 21.34 -9.43 -17.49
N ALA A 127 22.29 -8.87 -18.24
CA ALA A 127 22.06 -7.70 -19.09
C ALA A 127 21.00 -7.92 -20.20
N SER A 128 20.75 -9.16 -20.61
CA SER A 128 19.74 -9.52 -21.61
C SER A 128 18.37 -9.86 -21.02
N LEU A 129 18.22 -9.91 -19.70
CA LEU A 129 16.96 -10.20 -19.05
C LEU A 129 16.16 -8.90 -18.86
N PRO A 130 14.86 -8.87 -19.22
CA PRO A 130 14.02 -7.72 -18.93
C PRO A 130 13.91 -7.49 -17.41
N VAL A 131 13.88 -6.22 -17.02
CA VAL A 131 13.75 -5.80 -15.62
C VAL A 131 12.34 -5.27 -15.38
N LEU A 132 11.59 -5.98 -14.54
CA LEU A 132 10.31 -5.56 -13.99
C LEU A 132 10.52 -4.98 -12.60
N SER A 133 9.57 -4.19 -12.09
CA SER A 133 9.54 -3.80 -10.68
C SER A 133 8.16 -3.99 -10.10
N SER A 134 8.10 -4.40 -8.83
CA SER A 134 6.88 -4.59 -8.05
C SER A 134 6.72 -3.46 -7.03
N MET A 135 5.54 -2.83 -7.02
CA MET A 135 5.14 -1.89 -5.98
C MET A 135 3.69 -2.15 -5.54
N SER A 136 3.48 -2.20 -4.22
CA SER A 136 2.14 -2.19 -3.63
C SER A 136 1.76 -0.76 -3.22
N PRO A 137 0.47 -0.36 -3.31
CA PRO A 137 0.02 0.88 -2.70
C PRO A 137 0.08 0.74 -1.17
N LEU A 138 1.06 1.37 -0.52
CA LEU A 138 1.25 1.20 0.94
C LEU A 138 0.18 1.92 1.77
N LYS A 139 -0.51 2.89 1.14
CA LYS A 139 -1.67 3.61 1.66
C LYS A 139 -2.76 3.59 0.60
N ALA A 140 -3.87 2.89 0.88
CA ALA A 140 -5.02 2.82 -0.02
C ALA A 140 -6.32 2.60 0.77
N GLY A 141 -6.49 3.40 1.83
CA GLY A 141 -7.75 3.51 2.57
C GLY A 141 -7.93 2.57 3.75
N PHE A 142 -6.98 1.68 4.04
CA PHE A 142 -7.09 0.73 5.16
C PHE A 142 -7.22 1.46 6.51
N GLY A 143 -6.42 2.51 6.70
CA GLY A 143 -6.46 3.37 7.88
C GLY A 143 -7.59 4.40 7.90
N GLY A 144 -8.49 4.39 6.91
CA GLY A 144 -9.59 5.33 6.76
C GLY A 144 -9.38 6.37 5.65
N PRO A 145 -10.22 7.42 5.58
CA PRO A 145 -10.29 8.33 4.44
C PRO A 145 -9.04 9.20 4.20
N LYS A 146 -8.13 9.26 5.19
CA LYS A 146 -6.85 9.98 5.08
C LYS A 146 -5.67 9.07 4.79
N ASP A 147 -5.89 7.76 4.66
CA ASP A 147 -4.84 6.76 4.43
C ASP A 147 -4.57 6.56 2.94
N TYR A 148 -4.19 7.64 2.26
CA TYR A 148 -3.80 7.65 0.85
C TYR A 148 -2.53 8.47 0.67
N THR A 149 -1.75 8.17 -0.37
CA THR A 149 -0.77 9.12 -0.88
C THR A 149 -1.53 10.24 -1.58
N ASP A 150 -1.21 11.48 -1.22
CA ASP A 150 -1.83 12.69 -1.77
C ASP A 150 -0.77 13.78 -1.90
N ILE A 151 -0.09 13.79 -3.05
CA ILE A 151 0.95 14.77 -3.37
C ILE A 151 0.41 15.65 -4.50
N ALA A 152 0.19 16.92 -4.20
CA ALA A 152 -0.23 17.90 -5.19
C ALA A 152 0.88 18.19 -6.21
N PRO A 153 0.54 18.68 -7.43
CA PRO A 153 1.52 19.27 -8.33
C PRO A 153 2.33 20.38 -7.64
N GLY A 154 3.60 20.51 -8.01
CA GLY A 154 4.50 21.52 -7.48
C GLY A 154 5.82 20.94 -6.95
N PRO A 155 6.49 21.68 -6.04
CA PRO A 155 7.75 21.25 -5.44
C PRO A 155 7.61 19.92 -4.69
N LEU A 156 8.62 19.07 -4.83
CA LEU A 156 8.77 17.82 -4.11
C LEU A 156 9.93 17.91 -3.11
N ALA A 157 9.74 17.34 -1.94
CA ALA A 157 10.73 17.20 -0.88
C ALA A 157 10.81 15.75 -0.36
N ILE A 158 11.76 15.48 0.53
CA ILE A 158 11.99 14.13 1.10
C ILE A 158 10.72 13.55 1.74
N ASN A 159 9.88 14.36 2.37
CA ASN A 159 8.60 13.93 2.94
C ASN A 159 7.67 13.31 1.88
N ASN A 160 7.66 13.80 0.65
CA ASN A 160 6.86 13.23 -0.44
C ASN A 160 7.36 11.83 -0.82
N ALA A 161 8.68 11.62 -0.85
CA ALA A 161 9.26 10.29 -1.06
C ALA A 161 8.96 9.34 0.10
N ALA A 162 8.98 9.83 1.34
CA ALA A 162 8.57 9.06 2.52
C ALA A 162 7.09 8.66 2.48
N ASP A 163 6.24 9.53 1.93
CA ASP A 163 4.81 9.27 1.74
C ASP A 163 4.52 8.18 0.69
N LEU A 164 5.35 8.12 -0.36
CA LEU A 164 5.30 7.09 -1.40
C LEU A 164 5.88 5.74 -0.93
N TYR A 165 6.91 5.77 -0.09
CA TYR A 165 7.57 4.57 0.44
C TYR A 165 7.82 4.65 1.94
N LEU A 166 6.85 4.19 2.72
CA LEU A 166 6.82 4.37 4.18
C LEU A 166 7.73 3.41 4.95
N TYR A 167 7.99 2.21 4.40
CA TYR A 167 8.80 1.20 5.07
C TYR A 167 10.30 1.36 4.78
N PRO A 168 11.20 1.15 5.75
CA PRO A 168 12.65 1.22 5.56
C PRO A 168 13.19 -0.07 4.90
N ASN A 169 12.49 -0.61 3.90
CA ASN A 169 12.88 -1.84 3.24
C ASN A 169 13.99 -1.55 2.22
N THR A 170 15.02 -2.42 2.19
CA THR A 170 16.10 -2.31 1.20
C THR A 170 15.67 -2.86 -0.15
N LEU A 171 16.29 -2.35 -1.21
CA LEU A 171 16.05 -2.78 -2.58
C LEU A 171 16.62 -4.18 -2.78
N THR A 172 15.83 -5.07 -3.35
CA THR A 172 16.22 -6.45 -3.64
C THR A 172 15.65 -6.85 -4.98
N ALA A 173 16.36 -7.66 -5.77
CA ALA A 173 15.81 -8.19 -7.02
C ALA A 173 15.91 -9.72 -7.05
N VAL A 174 14.87 -10.34 -7.58
CA VAL A 174 14.76 -11.79 -7.75
C VAL A 174 14.75 -12.15 -9.23
N LYS A 175 15.21 -13.36 -9.56
CA LYS A 175 15.14 -13.90 -10.92
C LYS A 175 14.00 -14.90 -11.02
N LEU A 176 13.00 -14.59 -11.85
CA LEU A 176 11.80 -15.40 -12.00
C LEU A 176 11.59 -15.85 -13.44
N SER A 177 10.95 -17.01 -13.63
CA SER A 177 10.35 -17.37 -14.91
C SER A 177 9.05 -16.59 -15.11
N GLY A 178 8.57 -16.54 -16.35
CA GLY A 178 7.24 -15.98 -16.62
C GLY A 178 6.09 -16.67 -15.86
N ALA A 179 6.20 -17.98 -15.60
CA ALA A 179 5.24 -18.68 -14.74
C ALA A 179 5.30 -18.18 -13.27
N GLY A 180 6.50 -17.87 -12.76
CA GLY A 180 6.68 -17.25 -11.45
C GLY A 180 6.08 -15.83 -11.39
N VAL A 181 6.26 -15.03 -12.43
CA VAL A 181 5.63 -13.71 -12.57
C VAL A 181 4.10 -13.84 -12.59
N LYS A 182 3.54 -14.79 -13.35
CA LYS A 182 2.09 -15.04 -13.34
C LYS A 182 1.60 -15.44 -11.95
N ALA A 183 2.29 -16.35 -11.27
CA ALA A 183 1.91 -16.78 -9.92
C ALA A 183 1.96 -15.63 -8.89
N TRP A 184 2.91 -14.70 -9.04
CA TRP A 184 2.95 -13.46 -8.26
C TRP A 184 1.71 -12.62 -8.51
N LEU A 185 1.40 -12.32 -9.77
CA LEU A 185 0.24 -11.51 -10.14
C LEU A 185 -1.09 -12.15 -9.70
N GLU A 186 -1.23 -13.46 -9.79
CA GLU A 186 -2.38 -14.20 -9.28
C GLU A 186 -2.56 -14.03 -7.77
N LYS A 187 -1.45 -14.02 -7.01
CA LYS A 187 -1.46 -13.74 -5.57
C LYS A 187 -1.86 -12.29 -5.30
N SER A 188 -1.31 -11.33 -6.03
CA SER A 188 -1.69 -9.92 -5.93
C SER A 188 -3.18 -9.71 -6.20
N ALA A 189 -3.72 -10.37 -7.23
CA ALA A 189 -5.12 -10.25 -7.64
C ALA A 189 -6.12 -10.69 -6.56
N GLY A 190 -5.68 -11.39 -5.50
CA GLY A 190 -6.49 -11.72 -4.32
C GLY A 190 -6.97 -10.51 -3.50
N TRP A 191 -6.46 -9.31 -3.79
CA TRP A 191 -6.97 -8.06 -3.23
C TRP A 191 -8.40 -7.73 -3.71
N PHE A 192 -8.81 -8.26 -4.85
CA PHE A 192 -10.17 -8.07 -5.35
C PHE A 192 -11.11 -9.20 -4.85
N ASP A 193 -12.37 -8.88 -4.58
CA ASP A 193 -13.40 -9.90 -4.39
C ASP A 193 -13.86 -10.46 -5.75
N ARG A 194 -14.42 -11.68 -5.73
CA ARG A 194 -14.95 -12.30 -6.96
C ARG A 194 -16.31 -11.69 -7.30
N ILE A 195 -16.45 -11.19 -8.52
CA ILE A 195 -17.67 -10.58 -9.03
C ILE A 195 -18.51 -11.64 -9.77
N ASP A 196 -19.78 -11.74 -9.41
CA ASP A 196 -20.79 -12.50 -10.15
C ASP A 196 -21.48 -11.56 -11.15
N PRO A 197 -21.29 -11.75 -12.48
CA PRO A 197 -21.92 -10.90 -13.48
C PRO A 197 -23.46 -10.93 -13.46
N GLY A 198 -24.07 -12.00 -12.95
CA GLY A 198 -25.53 -12.16 -12.89
C GLY A 198 -26.18 -11.54 -11.65
N LYS A 199 -25.40 -11.20 -10.62
CA LYS A 199 -25.91 -10.67 -9.35
C LYS A 199 -26.36 -9.22 -9.51
N ARG A 200 -27.56 -8.91 -8.97
CA ARG A 200 -28.22 -7.60 -9.11
C ARG A 200 -27.92 -6.64 -7.96
N GLU A 201 -27.65 -7.18 -6.78
CA GLU A 201 -27.28 -6.39 -5.61
C GLU A 201 -25.86 -5.81 -5.77
N PRO A 202 -25.53 -4.69 -5.10
CA PRO A 202 -24.17 -4.17 -5.08
C PRO A 202 -23.14 -5.21 -4.64
N GLN A 203 -21.98 -5.21 -5.32
CA GLN A 203 -20.86 -6.09 -5.05
C GLN A 203 -19.63 -5.27 -4.69
N GLU A 204 -19.00 -5.54 -3.55
CA GLU A 204 -17.73 -4.92 -3.20
C GLU A 204 -16.63 -5.44 -4.13
N LEU A 205 -15.82 -4.54 -4.67
CA LEU A 205 -14.66 -4.86 -5.51
C LEU A 205 -13.46 -5.29 -4.67
N ILE A 206 -13.27 -4.69 -3.49
CA ILE A 206 -12.07 -4.84 -2.67
C ILE A 206 -12.32 -5.84 -1.54
N ASN A 207 -11.50 -6.88 -1.50
CA ASN A 207 -11.46 -7.84 -0.40
C ASN A 207 -10.70 -7.23 0.79
N LEU A 208 -11.42 -6.60 1.73
CA LEU A 208 -10.83 -5.95 2.91
C LEU A 208 -10.09 -6.90 3.87
N ARG A 209 -10.22 -8.22 3.71
CA ARG A 209 -9.44 -9.21 4.47
C ARG A 209 -8.04 -9.42 3.90
N PHE A 210 -7.80 -8.95 2.68
CA PHE A 210 -6.52 -9.03 2.01
C PHE A 210 -5.72 -7.74 2.27
N PRO A 211 -4.56 -7.81 2.94
CA PRO A 211 -3.79 -6.61 3.24
C PRO A 211 -3.32 -5.91 1.97
N THR A 212 -3.55 -4.61 1.87
CA THR A 212 -3.27 -3.80 0.68
C THR A 212 -1.79 -3.83 0.26
N TYR A 213 -0.86 -3.98 1.21
CA TYR A 213 0.58 -4.15 0.93
C TYR A 213 0.95 -5.50 0.28
N ASN A 214 -0.04 -6.35 -0.02
CA ASN A 214 0.12 -7.56 -0.83
C ASN A 214 -0.53 -7.40 -2.23
N PHE A 215 -1.02 -6.23 -2.60
CA PHE A 215 -1.44 -5.96 -3.98
C PHE A 215 -0.28 -5.35 -4.76
N ASP A 216 0.66 -6.20 -5.19
CA ASP A 216 1.78 -5.71 -5.99
C ASP A 216 1.34 -5.51 -7.44
N VAL A 217 1.51 -4.29 -7.94
CA VAL A 217 1.49 -3.98 -9.37
C VAL A 217 2.91 -4.11 -9.90
N LEU A 218 3.09 -5.04 -10.84
CA LEU A 218 4.36 -5.22 -11.54
C LEU A 218 4.37 -4.36 -12.80
N GLN A 219 5.34 -3.47 -12.95
CA GLN A 219 5.52 -2.59 -14.11
C GLN A 219 6.87 -2.82 -14.79
N GLY A 220 6.98 -2.34 -16.03
CA GLY A 220 8.06 -2.65 -16.97
C GLY A 220 7.47 -2.96 -18.34
N ASP A 221 8.18 -3.75 -19.14
CA ASP A 221 7.68 -4.22 -20.43
C ASP A 221 6.69 -5.40 -20.25
N LEU A 222 5.62 -5.17 -19.47
CA LEU A 222 4.62 -6.17 -19.13
C LEU A 222 3.22 -5.55 -19.08
N ALA A 223 2.27 -6.16 -19.80
CA ALA A 223 0.86 -5.82 -19.70
C ALA A 223 0.01 -7.06 -19.39
N TYR A 224 -1.07 -6.87 -18.62
CA TYR A 224 -1.96 -7.96 -18.20
C TYR A 224 -3.37 -7.48 -17.86
N ALA A 225 -4.32 -8.42 -17.85
CA ALA A 225 -5.67 -8.17 -17.40
C ALA A 225 -5.99 -8.98 -16.14
N ILE A 226 -6.90 -8.48 -15.31
CA ILE A 226 -7.44 -9.16 -14.14
C ILE A 226 -8.92 -9.49 -14.38
N ASP A 227 -9.26 -10.77 -14.44
CA ASP A 227 -10.63 -11.26 -14.53
C ASP A 227 -11.18 -11.52 -13.13
N VAL A 228 -11.87 -10.53 -12.57
CA VAL A 228 -12.51 -10.61 -11.25
C VAL A 228 -13.71 -11.57 -11.22
N THR A 229 -14.14 -12.14 -12.36
CA THR A 229 -15.20 -13.16 -12.38
C THR A 229 -14.68 -14.57 -12.09
N LYS A 230 -13.35 -14.76 -12.17
CA LYS A 230 -12.68 -16.03 -11.94
C LYS A 230 -12.31 -16.24 -10.47
N PRO A 231 -12.21 -17.50 -10.02
CA PRO A 231 -11.70 -17.80 -8.69
C PRO A 231 -10.22 -17.35 -8.54
N ASP A 232 -9.80 -17.15 -7.30
CA ASP A 232 -8.42 -16.84 -6.94
C ASP A 232 -7.45 -17.85 -7.58
N GLY A 233 -6.32 -17.36 -8.09
CA GLY A 233 -5.34 -18.19 -8.80
C GLY A 233 -5.62 -18.38 -10.30
N GLN A 234 -6.75 -17.89 -10.81
CA GLN A 234 -7.15 -17.99 -12.23
C GLN A 234 -7.61 -16.65 -12.83
N ARG A 235 -7.19 -15.54 -12.25
CA ARG A 235 -7.67 -14.20 -12.62
C ARG A 235 -6.77 -13.52 -13.65
N ILE A 236 -5.49 -13.88 -13.75
CA ILE A 236 -4.58 -13.19 -14.66
C ILE A 236 -4.79 -13.68 -16.10
N ALA A 237 -5.25 -12.76 -16.95
CA ALA A 237 -5.49 -12.92 -18.38
C ALA A 237 -4.57 -12.00 -19.18
N ASP A 238 -4.46 -12.26 -20.49
CA ASP A 238 -3.71 -11.44 -21.46
C ASP A 238 -2.26 -11.10 -21.09
N LEU A 239 -1.67 -11.83 -20.14
CA LEU A 239 -0.30 -11.67 -19.71
C LEU A 239 0.64 -12.13 -20.82
N ARG A 240 1.25 -11.18 -21.52
CA ARG A 240 2.27 -11.46 -22.54
C ARG A 240 3.62 -11.55 -21.87
N TYR A 241 4.20 -12.75 -21.84
CA TYR A 241 5.53 -12.96 -21.28
C TYR A 241 6.26 -14.06 -22.05
N HIS A 242 7.56 -13.87 -22.27
CA HIS A 242 8.47 -14.92 -22.72
C HIS A 242 9.76 -14.86 -21.92
N GLY A 243 10.23 -16.02 -21.45
CA GLY A 243 11.54 -16.16 -20.81
C GLY A 243 11.57 -15.89 -19.30
N LYS A 244 12.70 -15.34 -18.85
CA LYS A 244 13.02 -15.07 -17.45
C LYS A 244 13.18 -13.56 -17.26
N PHE A 245 12.87 -13.09 -16.06
CA PHE A 245 12.86 -11.68 -15.69
C PHE A 245 13.73 -11.48 -14.46
N ILE A 246 14.32 -10.29 -14.37
CA ILE A 246 14.71 -9.73 -13.08
C ILE A 246 13.50 -8.94 -12.58
N VAL A 247 13.02 -9.24 -11.38
CA VAL A 247 11.92 -8.50 -10.75
C VAL A 247 12.47 -7.78 -9.53
N VAL A 248 12.51 -6.45 -9.60
CA VAL A 248 12.89 -5.59 -8.49
C VAL A 248 11.75 -5.52 -7.50
N THR A 249 12.08 -5.62 -6.22
CA THR A 249 11.16 -5.63 -5.10
C THR A 249 11.91 -5.15 -3.86
N ASN A 250 11.51 -5.63 -2.69
CA ASN A 250 12.16 -5.31 -1.43
C ASN A 250 12.54 -6.58 -0.62
N ASN A 251 13.42 -6.40 0.36
CA ASN A 251 13.90 -7.49 1.21
C ASN A 251 12.77 -8.25 1.94
N TYR A 252 11.71 -7.57 2.40
CA TYR A 252 10.55 -8.22 3.02
C TYR A 252 9.86 -9.20 2.06
N ARG A 253 9.53 -8.76 0.84
CA ARG A 253 8.87 -9.58 -0.17
C ARG A 253 9.76 -10.72 -0.65
N ALA A 254 11.01 -10.41 -0.96
CA ALA A 254 11.97 -11.37 -1.49
C ALA A 254 12.27 -12.53 -0.52
N SER A 255 12.15 -12.29 0.80
CA SER A 255 12.43 -13.27 1.86
C SER A 255 11.21 -14.04 2.39
N GLY A 256 10.03 -13.93 1.75
CA GLY A 256 8.82 -14.67 2.15
C GLY A 256 7.66 -13.82 2.65
N GLY A 257 7.84 -12.51 2.75
CA GLY A 257 6.79 -11.57 3.12
C GLY A 257 5.55 -11.69 2.23
N GLY A 258 4.36 -11.75 2.85
CA GLY A 258 3.09 -11.96 2.15
C GLY A 258 2.86 -13.37 1.58
N ARG A 259 3.84 -14.29 1.71
CA ARG A 259 3.78 -15.67 1.22
C ARG A 259 3.49 -15.75 -0.29
N PHE A 260 4.28 -15.02 -1.07
CA PHE A 260 4.20 -15.04 -2.53
C PHE A 260 4.86 -16.29 -3.10
N PRO A 261 4.22 -17.00 -4.05
CA PRO A 261 4.79 -18.22 -4.61
C PRO A 261 6.19 -18.03 -5.18
N GLY A 262 7.16 -18.83 -4.73
CA GLY A 262 8.54 -18.80 -5.22
C GLY A 262 9.41 -17.64 -4.67
N LEU A 263 8.91 -16.87 -3.71
CA LEU A 263 9.68 -15.85 -3.00
C LEU A 263 9.95 -16.32 -1.56
N ASP A 264 11.04 -17.06 -1.37
CA ASP A 264 11.49 -17.60 -0.08
C ASP A 264 12.98 -17.28 0.18
N GLY A 265 13.54 -16.35 -0.59
CA GLY A 265 14.96 -16.01 -0.60
C GLY A 265 15.79 -16.80 -1.62
N SER A 266 15.35 -17.95 -2.11
CA SER A 266 16.18 -18.81 -2.98
C SER A 266 16.49 -18.19 -4.35
N ASN A 267 15.63 -17.28 -4.82
CA ASN A 267 15.69 -16.69 -6.14
C ASN A 267 16.27 -15.27 -6.15
N VAL A 268 16.82 -14.80 -5.02
CA VAL A 268 17.46 -13.47 -4.91
C VAL A 268 18.75 -13.45 -5.72
N VAL A 269 18.89 -12.43 -6.58
CA VAL A 269 20.08 -12.23 -7.42
C VAL A 269 20.74 -10.87 -7.21
N ILE A 270 20.02 -9.92 -6.58
CA ILE A 270 20.56 -8.64 -6.12
C ILE A 270 20.01 -8.39 -4.72
N SER A 271 20.89 -8.10 -3.76
CA SER A 271 20.54 -7.70 -2.40
C SER A 271 21.40 -6.50 -2.03
N THR A 272 20.81 -5.33 -1.87
CA THR A 272 21.53 -4.08 -1.56
C THR A 272 21.28 -3.66 -0.12
N THR A 273 22.13 -2.75 0.37
CA THR A 273 21.91 -2.01 1.63
C THR A 273 21.10 -0.73 1.42
N ASP A 274 20.85 -0.36 0.16
CA ASP A 274 20.18 0.89 -0.19
C ASP A 274 18.67 0.76 0.06
N ALA A 275 18.10 1.70 0.80
CA ALA A 275 16.67 1.74 1.03
C ALA A 275 15.92 2.12 -0.26
N ASN A 276 14.75 1.52 -0.51
CA ASN A 276 13.91 1.89 -1.66
C ASN A 276 13.54 3.39 -1.65
N ARG A 277 13.38 3.98 -0.46
CA ARG A 277 13.14 5.42 -0.31
C ARG A 277 14.32 6.25 -0.82
N ASP A 278 15.55 5.86 -0.51
CA ASP A 278 16.73 6.59 -0.97
C ASP A 278 16.89 6.47 -2.48
N VAL A 279 16.65 5.29 -3.04
CA VAL A 279 16.61 5.06 -4.49
C VAL A 279 15.59 5.99 -5.16
N LEU A 280 14.38 6.09 -4.59
CA LEU A 280 13.35 7.02 -5.08
C LEU A 280 13.80 8.49 -5.00
N ILE A 281 14.38 8.91 -3.87
CA ILE A 281 14.88 10.29 -3.70
C ILE A 281 15.94 10.61 -4.76
N GLN A 282 16.90 9.72 -4.98
CA GLN A 282 17.96 9.93 -5.97
C GLN A 282 17.39 9.96 -7.39
N TYR A 283 16.41 9.12 -7.69
CA TYR A 283 15.74 9.13 -8.99
C TYR A 283 15.02 10.45 -9.25
N VAL A 284 14.22 10.94 -8.30
CA VAL A 284 13.51 12.22 -8.45
C VAL A 284 14.50 13.39 -8.60
N LYS A 285 15.60 13.39 -7.84
CA LYS A 285 16.68 14.39 -7.99
C LYS A 285 17.31 14.35 -9.38
N ALA A 286 17.56 13.15 -9.90
CA ALA A 286 18.16 12.97 -11.22
C ALA A 286 17.23 13.40 -12.35
N GLN A 287 15.91 13.18 -12.22
CA GLN A 287 14.92 13.67 -13.19
C GLN A 287 14.74 15.19 -13.09
N GLY A 288 14.75 15.75 -11.88
CA GLY A 288 14.51 17.17 -11.58
C GLY A 288 13.03 17.57 -11.73
N GLU A 289 12.41 17.22 -12.85
CA GLU A 289 11.01 17.51 -13.18
C GLU A 289 10.27 16.24 -13.61
N LEU A 290 9.24 15.88 -12.85
CA LEU A 290 8.35 14.77 -13.16
C LEU A 290 7.16 15.27 -13.95
N THR A 291 7.00 14.77 -15.17
CA THR A 291 5.81 15.03 -15.98
C THR A 291 4.88 13.84 -16.01
N ARG A 292 3.56 14.10 -16.06
CA ARG A 292 2.54 13.06 -16.13
C ARG A 292 2.77 12.12 -17.30
N ALA A 293 3.04 12.69 -18.47
CA ALA A 293 3.21 11.95 -19.72
C ALA A 293 4.32 10.88 -19.65
N ARG A 294 5.33 11.08 -18.78
CA ARG A 294 6.45 10.15 -18.61
C ARG A 294 6.34 9.28 -17.36
N HIS A 295 5.71 9.79 -16.29
CA HIS A 295 5.79 9.19 -14.96
C HIS A 295 4.45 8.78 -14.35
N GLY A 296 3.31 9.10 -14.97
CA GLY A 296 1.98 8.89 -14.38
C GLY A 296 0.89 8.45 -15.37
N THR A 297 1.27 7.74 -16.42
CA THR A 297 0.38 7.27 -17.51
C THR A 297 0.49 5.78 -17.81
N ASP A 298 1.39 5.04 -17.16
CA ASP A 298 1.60 3.62 -17.41
C ASP A 298 0.45 2.77 -16.83
N ARG A 299 -0.50 2.43 -17.69
CA ARG A 299 -1.69 1.63 -17.39
C ARG A 299 -1.49 0.20 -17.86
N ASN A 300 -0.46 -0.42 -17.31
CA ASN A 300 -0.03 -1.72 -17.75
C ASN A 300 -1.00 -2.86 -17.35
N TRP A 301 -2.00 -2.56 -16.51
CA TRP A 301 -3.06 -3.50 -16.20
C TRP A 301 -4.45 -2.89 -16.27
N HIS A 302 -5.44 -3.74 -16.51
CA HIS A 302 -6.86 -3.39 -16.48
C HIS A 302 -7.71 -4.61 -16.07
N PHE A 303 -9.00 -4.41 -15.81
CA PHE A 303 -9.91 -5.54 -15.65
C PHE A 303 -10.31 -6.13 -17.00
N VAL A 304 -10.53 -7.44 -17.06
CA VAL A 304 -11.21 -8.04 -18.21
C VAL A 304 -12.60 -7.44 -18.32
N LYS A 305 -12.97 -7.01 -19.53
CA LYS A 305 -14.25 -6.34 -19.76
C LYS A 305 -15.41 -7.30 -19.52
N VAL A 306 -16.33 -6.93 -18.63
CA VAL A 306 -17.52 -7.73 -18.30
C VAL A 306 -18.71 -6.84 -17.98
N LYS A 307 -19.88 -7.20 -18.54
CA LYS A 307 -21.16 -6.58 -18.16
C LYS A 307 -21.67 -7.22 -16.88
N THR A 308 -22.04 -6.40 -15.89
CA THR A 308 -22.65 -6.86 -14.64
C THR A 308 -24.12 -6.43 -14.55
N ALA A 309 -24.96 -7.26 -13.95
CA ALA A 309 -26.38 -6.95 -13.75
C ALA A 309 -26.61 -5.91 -12.63
N GLY A 310 -25.74 -5.92 -11.61
CA GLY A 310 -25.72 -4.97 -10.50
C GLY A 310 -24.43 -4.13 -10.49
N PRO A 311 -24.36 -3.09 -9.65
CA PRO A 311 -23.19 -2.24 -9.56
C PRO A 311 -22.04 -2.95 -8.82
N VAL A 312 -20.82 -2.75 -9.32
CA VAL A 312 -19.60 -3.11 -8.60
C VAL A 312 -19.08 -1.84 -7.94
N VAL A 313 -18.89 -1.87 -6.63
CA VAL A 313 -18.61 -0.70 -5.80
C VAL A 313 -17.33 -0.87 -4.99
N PHE A 314 -16.71 0.24 -4.61
CA PHE A 314 -15.60 0.27 -3.65
C PHE A 314 -15.63 1.59 -2.87
N THR A 315 -15.02 1.58 -1.69
CA THR A 315 -14.86 2.80 -0.89
C THR A 315 -13.52 3.47 -1.20
N SER A 316 -13.52 4.79 -1.41
CA SER A 316 -12.32 5.63 -1.44
C SER A 316 -12.53 6.94 -0.67
N ALA A 317 -11.57 7.85 -0.67
CA ALA A 317 -11.72 9.19 -0.08
C ALA A 317 -12.77 10.02 -0.84
N ALA A 318 -13.59 10.78 -0.11
CA ALA A 318 -14.62 11.64 -0.69
C ALA A 318 -14.01 12.83 -1.46
N GLY A 319 -14.75 13.35 -2.45
CA GLY A 319 -14.35 14.54 -3.20
C GLY A 319 -13.17 14.37 -4.15
N LYS A 320 -12.77 13.13 -4.47
CA LYS A 320 -11.59 12.85 -5.32
C LYS A 320 -11.90 12.42 -6.76
N LEU A 321 -13.18 12.38 -7.17
CA LEU A 321 -13.58 11.82 -8.47
C LEU A 321 -12.88 12.48 -9.68
N GLU A 322 -12.63 13.80 -9.61
CA GLU A 322 -11.93 14.54 -10.67
C GLU A 322 -10.50 14.02 -10.89
N LEU A 323 -9.84 13.48 -9.86
CA LEU A 323 -8.52 12.86 -10.00
C LEU A 323 -8.58 11.56 -10.80
N ALA A 324 -9.66 10.77 -10.66
CA ALA A 324 -9.87 9.57 -11.48
C ALA A 324 -10.06 9.96 -12.97
N GLN A 325 -10.86 10.98 -13.23
CA GLN A 325 -11.12 11.48 -14.59
C GLN A 325 -9.86 12.07 -15.21
N ALA A 326 -9.13 12.90 -14.47
CA ALA A 326 -7.83 13.43 -14.88
C ALA A 326 -6.85 12.28 -15.14
N ALA A 327 -6.92 11.19 -14.36
CA ALA A 327 -6.12 10.01 -14.60
C ALA A 327 -6.47 9.31 -15.94
N GLY A 328 -7.68 9.51 -16.48
CA GLY A 328 -8.23 8.80 -17.64
C GLY A 328 -9.11 7.60 -17.25
N LEU A 329 -9.62 7.56 -16.02
CA LEU A 329 -10.60 6.58 -15.55
C LEU A 329 -12.02 7.12 -15.78
N ASP A 330 -12.58 6.85 -16.95
CA ASP A 330 -13.94 7.24 -17.36
C ASP A 330 -15.01 6.20 -16.96
N ASN A 331 -14.58 5.14 -16.30
CA ASN A 331 -15.40 4.03 -15.81
C ASN A 331 -15.66 4.09 -14.30
N VAL A 332 -15.35 5.20 -13.63
CA VAL A 332 -15.60 5.39 -12.18
C VAL A 332 -16.64 6.49 -11.97
N THR A 333 -17.62 6.26 -11.09
CA THR A 333 -18.66 7.23 -10.73
C THR A 333 -18.88 7.30 -9.22
N LEU A 334 -19.27 8.46 -8.70
CA LEU A 334 -19.67 8.61 -7.31
C LEU A 334 -21.05 8.01 -7.09
N VAL A 335 -21.20 7.15 -6.07
CA VAL A 335 -22.49 6.58 -5.65
C VAL A 335 -23.03 7.34 -4.43
N LYS A 336 -22.19 7.50 -3.40
CA LYS A 336 -22.61 8.11 -2.14
C LYS A 336 -21.43 8.68 -1.36
N ASP A 337 -21.52 9.93 -0.94
CA ASP A 337 -20.67 10.49 0.13
C ASP A 337 -21.17 9.99 1.49
N LYS A 338 -20.27 9.48 2.34
CA LYS A 338 -20.64 8.97 3.68
C LYS A 338 -20.65 10.05 4.76
N GLY A 339 -20.11 11.24 4.48
CA GLY A 339 -20.01 12.34 5.44
C GLY A 339 -18.89 12.19 6.48
N ASP A 340 -18.13 11.09 6.44
CA ASP A 340 -16.98 10.83 7.32
C ASP A 340 -15.62 11.10 6.64
N GLY A 341 -15.65 11.69 5.44
CA GLY A 341 -14.49 11.89 4.58
C GLY A 341 -14.25 10.76 3.57
N SER A 342 -15.03 9.67 3.63
CA SER A 342 -15.03 8.59 2.63
C SER A 342 -16.28 8.62 1.75
N ALA A 343 -16.18 8.02 0.57
CA ALA A 343 -17.27 7.88 -0.38
C ALA A 343 -17.29 6.49 -1.02
N ILE A 344 -18.48 6.04 -1.39
CA ILE A 344 -18.70 4.84 -2.21
C ILE A 344 -18.67 5.27 -3.67
N TYR A 345 -17.83 4.61 -4.45
CA TYR A 345 -17.72 4.75 -5.89
C TYR A 345 -18.18 3.46 -6.57
N ALA A 346 -18.71 3.57 -7.78
CA ALA A 346 -18.97 2.43 -8.66
C ALA A 346 -17.90 2.38 -9.76
N ILE A 347 -17.55 1.16 -10.19
CA ILE A 347 -16.74 0.91 -11.38
C ILE A 347 -17.58 0.19 -12.44
N ASP A 348 -17.53 0.66 -13.68
CA ASP A 348 -18.10 0.00 -14.84
C ASP A 348 -17.05 -0.95 -15.45
N LEU A 349 -17.15 -2.24 -15.13
CA LEU A 349 -16.24 -3.26 -15.63
C LEU A 349 -16.42 -3.55 -17.13
N SER A 350 -17.42 -2.98 -17.81
CA SER A 350 -17.62 -3.21 -19.24
C SER A 350 -16.81 -2.27 -20.14
N LYS A 351 -16.19 -1.24 -19.55
CA LYS A 351 -15.44 -0.20 -20.24
C LYS A 351 -13.95 -0.50 -20.32
#